data_AF-A0A0L7KYS1-F1
#
_entry.id   AF-A0A0L7KYS1-F1
#
_cell.length_a   1.000
_cell.length_b   1.000
_cell.length_c   1.000
_cell.angle_alpha   90.00
_cell.angle_beta   90.00
_cell.angle_gamma   90.00
#
_symmetry.space_group_name_H-M   'P 1'
#
loop_
_entity.id
_entity.type
_entity.pdbx_description
1 polymer ?
#
loop_
_entity_poly.entity_id
_entity_poly.type
_entity_poly.pdbx_seq_one_letter_code
_entity_poly.pdbx_strand_id
1 'polypeptide(L)'
;MFWSRWIKEVLPNLLPRKKWTKDQRTLQIGDLVYIVDPKGPRNKWPKGLVQEVCPGKDKRVRMVKVKTATGVLTRSAARVARIPLDEECL
;
A
#
# COMPACT_ATOMS: atom_id res chain seq x y z
N MET A 1 -2.44 14.08 19.68
CA MET A 1 -3.04 13.35 18.55
C MET A 1 -2.56 13.91 17.21
N PHE A 2 -1.26 13.93 16.94
CA PHE A 2 -0.70 14.47 15.70
C PHE A 2 -0.66 13.41 14.59
N TRP A 3 -0.27 12.18 14.94
CA TRP A 3 -0.04 11.10 13.98
C TRP A 3 -1.30 10.60 13.27
N SER A 4 -2.42 10.50 13.98
CA SER A 4 -3.70 10.12 13.36
C SER A 4 -4.18 11.16 12.36
N ARG A 5 -3.92 12.45 12.61
CA ARG A 5 -4.24 13.55 11.70
C ARG A 5 -3.29 13.57 10.51
N TRP A 6 -1.99 13.39 10.75
CA TRP A 6 -0.98 13.27 9.70
C TRP A 6 -1.26 12.10 8.75
N ILE A 7 -1.61 10.92 9.26
CA ILE A 7 -2.03 9.79 8.41
C ILE A 7 -3.27 10.17 7.60
N LYS A 8 -4.27 10.82 8.20
CA LYS A 8 -5.49 11.22 7.49
C LYS A 8 -5.23 12.24 6.38
N GLU A 9 -4.23 13.11 6.54
CA GLU A 9 -3.87 14.15 5.58
C GLU A 9 -2.84 13.66 4.53
N VAL A 10 -1.90 12.79 4.90
CA VAL A 10 -0.81 12.32 4.03
C VAL A 10 -1.14 11.03 3.30
N LEU A 11 -1.89 10.10 3.91
CA LEU A 11 -2.29 8.85 3.25
C LEU A 11 -3.06 9.07 1.93
N PRO A 12 -4.01 10.03 1.83
CA PRO A 12 -4.68 10.32 0.56
C PRO A 12 -3.75 10.88 -0.52
N ASN A 13 -2.63 11.51 -0.14
CA ASN A 13 -1.62 12.03 -1.07
C ASN A 13 -0.68 10.92 -1.54
N LEU A 14 -0.31 9.98 -0.67
CA LEU A 14 0.49 8.79 -1.01
C LEU A 14 -0.29 7.74 -1.78
N LEU A 15 -1.60 7.65 -1.53
CA LEU A 15 -2.56 6.83 -2.25
C LEU A 15 -3.51 7.77 -3.00
N PRO A 16 -3.07 8.44 -4.08
CA PRO A 16 -3.92 9.35 -4.82
C PRO A 16 -5.16 8.60 -5.27
N ARG A 17 -6.28 8.88 -4.60
CA ARG A 17 -7.59 8.29 -4.89
C ARG A 17 -8.16 9.02 -6.11
N LYS A 18 -7.52 8.88 -7.27
CA LYS A 18 -8.02 9.48 -8.51
C LYS A 18 -9.41 8.92 -8.79
N LYS A 19 -10.40 9.82 -8.92
CA LYS A 19 -11.74 9.50 -9.41
C LYS A 19 -11.59 8.58 -10.62
N TRP A 20 -12.17 7.38 -10.53
CA TRP A 20 -12.63 6.37 -11.52
C TRP A 20 -12.30 6.47 -13.03
N THR A 21 -11.31 7.26 -13.45
CA THR A 21 -11.12 7.71 -14.84
C THR A 21 -9.73 7.38 -15.37
N LYS A 22 -8.80 6.91 -14.53
CA LYS A 22 -7.52 6.35 -14.99
C LYS A 22 -7.30 4.99 -14.35
N ASP A 23 -7.15 3.97 -15.18
CA ASP A 23 -6.81 2.61 -14.79
C ASP A 23 -5.47 2.66 -14.04
N GLN A 24 -5.52 2.68 -12.72
CA GLN A 24 -4.31 2.62 -11.92
C GLN A 24 -3.81 1.18 -12.03
N ARG A 25 -2.53 1.01 -12.38
CA ARG A 25 -1.89 -0.32 -12.40
C ARG A 25 -2.20 -1.01 -11.07
N THR A 26 -3.02 -2.05 -11.17
CA THR A 26 -3.48 -2.81 -10.01
C THR A 26 -2.25 -3.41 -9.35
N LEU A 27 -2.22 -3.46 -8.00
CA LEU A 27 -1.13 -4.12 -7.27
C LEU A 27 -0.93 -5.54 -7.81
N GLN A 28 0.31 -5.89 -8.12
CA GLN A 28 0.69 -7.19 -8.66
C GLN A 28 1.62 -7.92 -7.68
N ILE A 29 1.67 -9.24 -7.81
CA ILE A 29 2.67 -10.05 -7.11
C ILE A 29 4.06 -9.56 -7.53
N GLY A 30 4.94 -9.32 -6.56
CA GLY A 30 6.27 -8.77 -6.77
C GLY A 30 6.39 -7.26 -6.58
N ASP A 31 5.29 -6.51 -6.48
CA ASP A 31 5.36 -5.07 -6.21
C ASP A 31 5.92 -4.81 -4.80
N LEU A 32 6.86 -3.86 -4.70
CA LEU A 32 7.32 -3.34 -3.42
C LEU A 32 6.34 -2.29 -2.90
N VAL A 33 5.92 -2.45 -1.65
CA VAL A 33 4.87 -1.62 -1.05
C VAL A 33 5.21 -1.22 0.39
N TYR A 34 4.76 -0.02 0.78
CA TYR A 34 4.66 0.40 2.18
C TYR A 34 3.30 -0.01 2.75
N ILE A 35 3.32 -0.59 3.94
CA ILE A 35 2.14 -0.93 4.70
C ILE A 35 1.82 0.20 5.68
N VAL A 36 0.57 0.66 5.65
CA VAL A 36 0.07 1.72 6.53
C VAL A 36 -0.78 1.10 7.63
N ASP A 37 -0.23 1.05 8.85
CA ASP A 37 -0.98 0.60 10.02
C ASP A 37 -1.26 1.76 11.00
N PRO A 38 -2.51 2.24 11.11
CA PRO A 38 -2.86 3.31 12.04
C PRO A 38 -2.75 2.88 13.51
N LYS A 39 -2.70 1.57 13.81
CA LYS A 39 -2.50 1.02 15.16
C LYS A 39 -1.06 0.54 15.39
N GLY A 40 -0.21 0.60 14.36
CA GLY A 40 1.18 0.19 14.46
C GLY A 40 2.03 1.15 15.29
N PRO A 41 3.23 0.72 15.75
CA PRO A 41 4.17 1.60 16.42
C PRO A 41 4.46 2.85 15.57
N ARG A 42 4.39 4.02 16.20
CA ARG A 42 4.65 5.33 15.57
C ARG A 42 5.96 5.31 14.78
N ASN A 43 5.98 5.99 13.63
CA ASN A 43 7.12 6.12 12.70
C ASN A 43 7.60 4.83 12.00
N LYS A 44 6.92 3.68 12.16
CA LYS A 44 7.29 2.47 11.41
C LYS A 44 6.33 2.28 10.24
N TRP A 45 6.86 2.44 9.03
CA TRP A 45 6.20 2.08 7.78
C TRP A 45 6.83 0.79 7.27
N PRO A 46 6.32 -0.38 7.67
CA PRO A 46 6.89 -1.64 7.22
C PRO A 46 6.77 -1.72 5.70
N LYS A 47 7.92 -1.86 5.04
CA LYS A 47 7.98 -2.21 3.63
C LYS A 47 7.91 -3.71 3.46
N GLY A 48 7.33 -4.14 2.35
CA GLY A 48 7.31 -5.55 2.00
C GLY A 48 6.96 -5.75 0.53
N LEU A 49 7.10 -7.00 0.10
CA LEU A 49 6.78 -7.42 -1.26
C LEU A 49 5.40 -8.05 -1.29
N VAL A 50 4.59 -7.69 -2.28
CA VAL A 50 3.29 -8.34 -2.50
C VAL A 50 3.53 -9.79 -2.91
N GLN A 51 3.08 -10.72 -2.09
CA GLN A 51 3.19 -12.16 -2.34
C GLN A 51 1.91 -12.70 -3.00
N GLU A 52 0.75 -12.18 -2.63
CA GLU A 52 -0.53 -12.55 -3.22
C GLU A 52 -1.46 -11.35 -3.31
N VAL A 53 -2.33 -11.36 -4.32
CA VAL A 53 -3.37 -10.35 -4.53
C VAL A 53 -4.72 -11.03 -4.57
N CYS A 54 -5.69 -10.46 -3.86
CA CYS A 54 -7.07 -10.95 -3.85
C CYS A 54 -7.96 -9.94 -4.59
N PRO A 55 -8.20 -10.14 -5.89
CA PRO A 55 -9.15 -9.33 -6.65
C PRO A 55 -10.59 -9.67 -6.23
N GLY A 56 -11.45 -8.64 -6.19
CA GLY A 56 -12.90 -8.83 -6.07
C GLY A 56 -13.54 -9.23 -7.41
N LYS A 57 -14.86 -9.43 -7.40
CA LYS A 57 -15.66 -9.74 -8.60
C LYS A 57 -15.46 -8.72 -9.74
N ASP A 58 -15.17 -7.46 -9.39
CA ASP A 58 -14.97 -6.36 -10.34
C ASP A 58 -13.50 -6.27 -10.86
N LYS A 59 -12.70 -7.33 -10.70
CA LYS A 59 -11.26 -7.41 -11.03
C LYS A 59 -10.35 -6.43 -10.27
N ARG A 60 -10.88 -5.69 -9.29
CA ARG A 60 -10.12 -4.75 -8.46
C ARG A 60 -9.53 -5.41 -7.23
N VAL A 61 -8.25 -5.21 -6.98
CA VAL A 61 -7.57 -5.72 -5.79
C VAL A 61 -8.04 -4.96 -4.54
N ARG A 62 -8.67 -5.68 -3.62
CA ARG A 62 -9.16 -5.12 -2.33
C ARG A 62 -8.25 -5.51 -1.17
N MET A 63 -7.62 -6.66 -1.26
CA MET A 63 -6.68 -7.17 -0.26
C MET A 63 -5.43 -7.72 -0.93
N VAL A 64 -4.32 -7.58 -0.22
CA VAL A 64 -3.01 -8.11 -0.60
C VAL A 64 -2.36 -8.78 0.59
N LYS A 65 -1.64 -9.87 0.34
CA LYS A 65 -0.70 -10.43 1.30
C LYS A 65 0.68 -9.90 0.99
N VAL A 66 1.28 -9.25 1.97
CA VAL A 66 2.59 -8.60 1.84
C VAL A 66 3.57 -9.37 2.73
N LYS A 67 4.65 -9.86 2.12
CA LYS A 67 5.78 -10.45 2.83
C LYS A 67 6.68 -9.32 3.34
N THR A 68 6.71 -9.16 4.64
CA THR A 68 7.61 -8.25 5.37
C THR A 68 8.75 -9.04 5.99
N ALA A 69 9.78 -8.35 6.48
CA ALA A 69 10.92 -8.98 7.17
C ALA A 69 10.50 -9.79 8.41
N THR A 70 9.40 -9.43 9.06
CA THR A 70 8.88 -10.08 10.25
C THR A 70 7.84 -11.17 9.97
N GLY A 71 7.41 -11.35 8.72
CA GLY A 71 6.38 -12.32 8.34
C GLY A 71 5.42 -11.82 7.25
N VAL A 72 4.37 -12.58 6.99
CA VAL A 72 3.36 -12.24 5.99
C VAL A 72 2.18 -11.52 6.64
N LEU A 73 1.85 -10.33 6.16
CA LEU A 73 0.71 -9.53 6.63
C LEU A 73 -0.35 -9.41 5.54
N THR A 74 -1.61 -9.68 5.91
CA THR A 74 -2.76 -9.39 5.05
C THR A 74 -3.27 -7.98 5.34
N ARG A 75 -3.29 -7.13 4.31
CA ARG A 75 -3.75 -5.74 4.41
C ARG A 75 -4.64 -5.36 3.23
N SER A 76 -5.54 -4.42 3.48
CA SER A 76 -6.36 -3.86 2.40
C SER A 76 -5.48 -3.05 1.45
N ALA A 77 -5.74 -3.13 0.15
CA ALA A 77 -5.06 -2.34 -0.87
C ALA A 77 -5.13 -0.82 -0.59
N ALA A 78 -6.18 -0.35 0.09
CA ALA A 78 -6.33 1.05 0.50
C ALA A 78 -5.38 1.47 1.65
N ARG A 79 -4.65 0.52 2.24
CA ARG A 79 -3.65 0.75 3.30
C ARG A 79 -2.25 0.33 2.86
N VAL A 80 -2.05 0.19 1.56
CA VAL A 80 -0.80 -0.30 0.99
C VAL A 80 -0.43 0.61 -0.18
N ALA A 81 0.68 1.33 -0.05
CA ALA A 81 1.17 2.24 -1.08
C ALA A 81 2.30 1.59 -1.86
N ARG A 82 2.15 1.50 -3.18
CA ARG A 82 3.21 1.01 -4.07
C ARG A 82 4.36 2.01 -4.07
N ILE A 83 5.56 1.49 -3.93
CA ILE A 83 6.79 2.25 -4.08
C ILE A 83 7.16 2.17 -5.57
N PRO A 84 7.24 3.30 -6.27
CA PRO A 84 7.84 3.29 -7.60
C PRO A 84 9.32 2.90 -7.45
N LEU A 85 9.69 1.80 -8.09
CA LEU A 85 11.09 1.49 -8.38
C LEU A 85 11.41 2.20 -9.70
N ASP A 86 11.38 3.53 -9.70
CA ASP A 86 12.00 4.28 -10.79
C ASP A 86 13.51 4.17 -10.56
N GLU A 87 14.22 3.52 -11.48
CA GLU A 87 15.67 3.61 -11.58
C GLU A 87 16.04 5.06 -11.91
N GLU A 88 16.19 5.89 -10.89
CA GLU A 88 16.95 7.14 -10.96
C GLU A 88 17.75 7.29 -9.66
N CYS A 89 18.73 6.41 -9.50
CA CYS A 89 20.04 6.82 -9.00
C CYS A 89 20.87 7.21 -10.22
N LEU A 90 20.75 8.47 -10.64
CA LEU A 90 21.79 9.21 -11.37
C LEU A 90 21.76 10.66 -10.88
#